data_AF-A0A8X6SLJ9-F1
#
_entry.id   AF-A0A8X6SLJ9-F1
#
_cell.length_a   1.000
_cell.length_b   1.000
_cell.length_c   1.000
_cell.angle_alpha   90.00
_cell.angle_beta   90.00
_cell.angle_gamma   90.00
#
_symmetry.space_group_name_H-M   'P 1'
#
loop_
_entity.id
_entity.type
_entity.pdbx_description
1 polymer ?
#
loop_
_entity_poly.entity_id
_entity_poly.type
_entity_poly.pdbx_seq_one_letter_code
_entity_poly.pdbx_strand_id
1 'polypeptide(L)'
;MVRDSHEKVFTVVLVKLLEIRERFWLIKGRKTVKNILKKCLICKRFSSTSGVQVTAPLPALRVEQSAPFSVVGIDFGGPLYTKRRE
;
A
#
# COMPACT_ATOMS: atom_id res chain seq x y z
N MET A 1 -24.64 11.58 5.34
CA MET A 1 -25.21 10.24 5.62
C MET A 1 -24.20 9.12 5.36
N VAL A 2 -24.02 8.58 4.16
CA VAL A 2 -23.05 7.48 3.93
C VAL A 2 -21.60 7.89 4.24
N ARG A 3 -21.24 9.17 4.00
CA ARG A 3 -19.94 9.72 4.40
C ARG A 3 -19.78 9.90 5.92
N ASP A 4 -20.87 10.22 6.61
CA ASP A 4 -20.90 10.44 8.08
C ASP A 4 -20.78 9.11 8.84
N SER A 5 -21.57 8.09 8.48
CA SER A 5 -21.34 6.70 8.94
C SER A 5 -19.96 6.20 8.51
N HIS A 6 -19.43 6.71 7.39
CA HIS A 6 -18.14 6.27 6.93
C HIS A 6 -16.97 6.72 7.81
N GLU A 7 -17.00 7.98 8.27
CA GLU A 7 -15.96 8.59 9.10
C GLU A 7 -15.96 8.08 10.54
N LYS A 8 -17.12 7.63 11.04
CA LYS A 8 -17.26 7.09 12.41
C LYS A 8 -16.64 5.70 12.58
N VAL A 9 -16.69 4.85 11.55
CA VAL A 9 -16.29 3.43 11.64
C VAL A 9 -15.68 2.96 10.32
N PHE A 10 -14.40 2.59 10.26
CA PHE A 10 -13.74 2.12 9.03
C PHE A 10 -13.92 0.59 8.83
N THR A 11 -15.06 0.17 8.27
CA THR A 11 -15.42 -1.25 8.04
C THR A 11 -15.71 -1.58 6.57
N VAL A 12 -15.86 -2.87 6.29
CA VAL A 12 -16.16 -3.42 4.95
C VAL A 12 -17.52 -2.97 4.41
N VAL A 13 -17.68 -3.00 3.07
CA VAL A 13 -18.88 -2.54 2.34
C VAL A 13 -20.19 -3.11 2.89
N LEU A 14 -20.20 -4.39 3.28
CA LEU A 14 -21.42 -5.07 3.75
C LEU A 14 -21.90 -4.48 5.08
N VAL A 15 -21.00 -4.28 6.03
CA VAL A 15 -21.31 -3.73 7.36
C VAL A 15 -21.84 -2.30 7.24
N LYS A 16 -21.19 -1.46 6.42
CA LYS A 16 -21.67 -0.11 6.10
C LYS A 16 -23.09 -0.12 5.52
N LEU A 17 -23.38 -1.07 4.63
CA LEU A 17 -24.70 -1.16 4.00
C LEU A 17 -25.79 -1.59 4.98
N LEU A 18 -25.46 -2.48 5.93
CA LEU A 18 -26.39 -2.90 6.99
C LEU A 18 -26.71 -1.74 7.93
N GLU A 19 -25.69 -1.03 8.42
CA GLU A 19 -25.87 0.15 9.29
C GLU A 19 -26.76 1.22 8.65
N ILE A 20 -26.53 1.51 7.36
CA ILE A 20 -27.32 2.51 6.65
C ILE A 20 -28.77 2.03 6.43
N ARG A 21 -28.97 0.71 6.26
CA ARG A 21 -30.30 0.10 6.08
C ARG A 21 -31.17 0.15 7.33
N GLU A 22 -30.58 0.24 8.52
CA GLU A 22 -31.35 0.42 9.77
C GLU A 22 -32.13 1.73 9.79
N ARG A 23 -31.67 2.74 9.03
CA ARG A 23 -32.26 4.08 9.03
C ARG A 23 -32.81 4.50 7.66
N PHE A 24 -32.31 3.93 6.56
CA PHE A 24 -32.64 4.38 5.21
C PHE A 24 -32.64 3.25 4.18
N TRP A 25 -33.66 3.23 3.31
CA TRP A 25 -33.69 2.34 2.14
C TRP A 25 -33.03 2.97 0.91
N LEU A 26 -31.73 2.75 0.73
CA LEU A 26 -30.98 3.28 -0.41
C LEU A 26 -31.15 2.44 -1.69
N ILE A 27 -31.77 3.04 -2.71
CA ILE A 27 -31.78 2.50 -4.07
C ILE A 27 -30.33 2.40 -4.59
N LYS A 28 -29.93 1.22 -5.08
CA LYS A 28 -28.54 0.92 -5.50
C LYS A 28 -27.49 1.17 -4.39
N GLY A 29 -27.88 1.06 -3.11
CA GLY A 29 -27.03 1.39 -1.95
C GLY A 29 -25.63 0.77 -1.98
N ARG A 30 -25.51 -0.49 -2.41
CA ARG A 30 -24.19 -1.16 -2.55
C ARG A 30 -23.25 -0.43 -3.51
N LYS A 31 -23.76 0.08 -4.64
CA LYS A 31 -22.97 0.84 -5.62
C LYS A 31 -22.53 2.18 -5.03
N THR A 32 -23.44 2.87 -4.34
CA THR A 32 -23.17 4.14 -3.68
C THR A 32 -22.10 4.01 -2.59
N VAL A 33 -22.21 3.01 -1.72
CA VAL A 33 -21.22 2.71 -0.67
C VAL A 33 -19.87 2.38 -1.31
N LYS A 34 -19.82 1.48 -2.29
CA LYS A 34 -18.56 1.14 -3.00
C LYS A 34 -17.89 2.37 -3.61
N ASN A 35 -18.66 3.27 -4.24
CA ASN A 35 -18.12 4.49 -4.84
C ASN A 35 -17.50 5.42 -3.80
N ILE A 36 -18.11 5.54 -2.62
CA ILE A 36 -17.58 6.36 -1.53
C ILE A 36 -16.30 5.75 -0.96
N LEU A 37 -16.29 4.44 -0.69
CA LEU A 37 -15.09 3.75 -0.18
C LEU A 37 -13.92 3.82 -1.17
N LYS A 38 -14.18 3.70 -2.48
CA LYS A 38 -13.14 3.81 -3.52
C LYS A 38 -12.47 5.19 -3.57
N LYS A 39 -13.20 6.26 -3.20
CA LYS A 39 -12.66 7.63 -3.17
C LYS A 39 -11.94 7.96 -1.86
N CYS A 40 -12.14 7.18 -0.80
CA CYS A 40 -11.46 7.39 0.47
C CYS A 40 -10.05 6.80 0.43
N LEU A 41 -9.03 7.62 0.64
CA LEU A 41 -7.63 7.20 0.65
C LEU A 41 -7.31 6.20 1.78
N ILE A 42 -7.93 6.39 2.95
CA ILE A 42 -7.78 5.50 4.11
C ILE A 42 -8.31 4.10 3.75
N CYS A 43 -9.57 4.00 3.32
CA CYS A 43 -10.13 2.72 2.90
C CYS A 43 -9.39 2.11 1.73
N LYS A 44 -8.91 2.91 0.77
CA LYS A 44 -8.10 2.42 -0.36
C LYS A 44 -6.79 1.80 0.13
N ARG A 45 -6.12 2.41 1.11
CA ARG A 45 -4.89 1.88 1.72
C ARG A 45 -5.11 0.57 2.49
N PHE A 46 -6.21 0.46 3.24
CA PHE A 46 -6.49 -0.75 4.05
C PHE A 46 -7.14 -1.88 3.24
N SER A 47 -7.75 -1.58 2.10
CA SER A 47 -8.34 -2.59 1.20
C SER A 47 -7.46 -2.93 0.01
N SER A 48 -6.31 -2.28 -0.17
CA SER A 48 -5.38 -2.63 -1.24
C SER A 48 -4.74 -3.97 -0.97
N THR A 49 -4.76 -4.85 -1.97
CA THR A 49 -3.95 -6.06 -1.98
C THR A 49 -2.49 -5.71 -2.24
N SER A 50 -1.56 -6.53 -1.74
CA SER A 50 -0.14 -6.43 -2.06
C SER A 50 0.05 -6.35 -3.57
N GLY A 51 0.83 -5.37 -4.02
CA GLY A 51 1.22 -5.28 -5.42
C GLY A 51 2.13 -6.46 -5.79
N VAL A 52 2.04 -6.90 -7.05
CA VAL A 52 3.03 -7.81 -7.60
C VAL A 52 4.22 -6.97 -8.04
N GLN A 53 5.40 -7.27 -7.52
CA GLN A 53 6.63 -6.62 -7.99
C GLN A 53 6.93 -7.12 -9.41
N VAL A 54 6.85 -6.22 -10.38
CA VAL A 54 7.32 -6.48 -11.74
C VAL A 54 8.83 -6.27 -11.75
N THR A 55 9.59 -7.35 -11.87
CA THR A 55 11.06 -7.29 -11.91
C THR A 55 11.52 -7.09 -13.35
N ALA A 56 12.31 -6.05 -13.60
CA ALA A 56 13.01 -5.87 -14.87
C ALA A 56 14.10 -6.96 -15.03
N PRO A 57 14.47 -7.33 -16.28
CA PRO A 57 15.60 -8.22 -16.49
C PRO A 57 16.86 -7.66 -15.80
N LEU A 58 17.60 -8.54 -15.11
CA LEU A 58 18.83 -8.15 -14.44
C LEU A 58 19.91 -7.77 -15.47
N PRO A 59 20.81 -6.82 -15.15
CA PRO A 59 21.96 -6.53 -15.99
C PRO A 59 22.84 -7.76 -16.18
N ALA A 60 23.42 -7.95 -17.37
CA ALA A 60 24.29 -9.09 -17.70
C ALA A 60 25.42 -9.28 -16.67
N LEU A 61 26.01 -8.18 -16.20
CA LEU A 61 27.03 -8.17 -15.14
C LEU A 61 26.63 -8.91 -13.86
N ARG A 62 25.32 -9.01 -13.55
CA ARG A 62 24.81 -9.72 -12.35
C ARG A 62 24.49 -11.20 -12.59
N VAL A 63 24.47 -11.65 -13.84
CA VAL A 63 23.96 -12.98 -14.23
C VAL A 63 25.00 -13.82 -14.97
N GLU A 64 25.99 -13.18 -15.59
CA GLU A 64 27.08 -13.86 -16.25
C GLU A 64 27.99 -14.60 -15.26
N GLN A 65 28.34 -15.83 -15.62
CA GLN A 65 29.32 -16.62 -14.88
C GLN A 65 30.69 -15.97 -15.01
N SER A 66 31.37 -15.81 -13.89
CA SER A 66 32.67 -15.15 -13.83
C SER A 66 33.55 -15.85 -12.79
N ALA A 67 34.86 -15.71 -12.93
CA ALA A 67 35.80 -16.29 -11.98
C ALA A 67 35.58 -15.70 -10.57
N PRO A 68 35.89 -16.44 -9.49
CA PRO A 68 35.80 -15.90 -8.13
C PRO A 68 36.54 -14.56 -8.02
N PHE A 69 35.92 -13.58 -7.35
CA PHE A 69 36.47 -12.22 -7.14
C PHE A 69 36.69 -11.35 -8.39
N SER A 70 36.22 -11.76 -9.57
CA SER A 70 36.32 -10.94 -10.79
C SER A 70 35.39 -9.71 -10.81
N VAL A 71 34.29 -9.75 -10.05
CA VAL A 71 33.33 -8.65 -9.90
C VAL A 71 33.07 -8.43 -8.40
N VAL A 72 33.34 -7.22 -7.91
CA VAL A 72 33.14 -6.85 -6.50
C VAL A 72 32.25 -5.61 -6.43
N GLY A 73 31.22 -5.65 -5.59
CA GLY A 73 30.39 -4.49 -5.28
C GLY A 73 31.02 -3.70 -4.12
N ILE A 74 31.20 -2.39 -4.30
CA ILE A 74 31.60 -1.47 -3.24
C ILE A 74 30.43 -0.52 -3.01
N ASP A 75 29.98 -0.42 -1.76
CA ASP A 75 28.98 0.55 -1.33
C ASP A 75 29.54 1.37 -0.17
N PHE A 76 29.39 2.69 -0.25
CA PHE A 76 29.81 3.58 0.81
C PHE A 76 28.61 3.89 1.69
N GLY A 77 28.61 3.35 2.92
CA GLY A 77 27.72 3.81 3.96
C GLY A 77 27.94 5.31 4.23
N GLY A 78 26.86 6.02 4.56
CA GLY A 78 26.85 7.47 4.78
C GLY A 78 27.85 7.98 5.84
N PRO A 79 27.87 9.30 6.10
CA PRO A 79 28.93 9.94 6.88
C PRO A 79 29.09 9.32 8.28
N LEU A 80 30.28 8.77 8.53
CA LEU A 80 30.71 8.28 9.83
C LEU A 80 31.39 9.42 10.58
N TYR A 81 30.65 10.08 11.47
CA TYR A 81 31.23 11.10 12.34
C TYR A 81 31.95 10.42 13.51
N THR A 82 33.27 10.53 13.55
CA THR A 82 34.06 10.09 14.70
C THR A 82 34.07 11.20 15.75
N LYS A 83 33.91 10.85 17.03
CA LYS A 83 34.15 11.82 18.11
C LYS A 83 35.66 12.07 18.18
N ARG A 84 36.05 13.35 18.12
CA ARG A 84 37.43 13.78 18.36
C ARG A 84 37.78 13.42 19.81
N ARG A 85 38.84 12.64 20.02
CA ARG A 85 39.40 12.45 21.37
C ARG A 85 40.19 13.72 21.71
N GLU A 86 39.75 14.42 22.75
CA GLU A 86 40.53 15.43 23.46
C GLU A 86 41.61 14.75 24.31
#